data_AF-A0AAP0R692-F1
#
_entry.id   AF-A0AAP0R692-F1
#
_cell.length_a   1.000
_cell.length_b   1.000
_cell.length_c   1.000
_cell.angle_alpha   90.00
_cell.angle_beta   90.00
_cell.angle_gamma   90.00
#
_symmetry.space_group_name_H-M   'P 1'
#
loop_
_entity.id
_entity.type
_entity.pdbx_description
1 polymer ?
#
loop_
_entity_poly.entity_id
_entity_poly.type
_entity_poly.pdbx_seq_one_letter_code
_entity_poly.pdbx_strand_id
1 'polypeptide(L)'
;MEDEKYSKELDVAVRVVHMACNLCQRVQEGLISKSSEQVKSKDDDSPVTVADWSVQATVGWILSEFFGSQNVSIVAEEDVQTLSEADSAGLLEAVVNTVNECLAEAPKFGLQSPDKALVTSQVLEAISRCNSTGGSCGKTLGA
;
A
#
# COMPACT_ATOMS: atom_id res chain seq x y z
N MET A 1 -30.50 13.19 7.02
CA MET A 1 -29.59 13.23 5.86
C MET A 1 -28.32 12.55 6.33
N GLU A 2 -28.22 11.24 6.09
CA GLU A 2 -27.07 10.41 6.52
C GLU A 2 -25.87 10.58 5.57
N ASP A 3 -26.08 11.21 4.41
CA ASP A 3 -25.09 11.41 3.34
C ASP A 3 -23.92 12.34 3.71
N GLU A 4 -24.08 13.25 4.68
CA GLU A 4 -22.97 14.11 5.12
C GLU A 4 -22.03 13.44 6.12
N LYS A 5 -22.47 12.36 6.80
CA LYS A 5 -21.77 11.81 7.96
C LYS A 5 -20.39 11.21 7.62
N TYR A 6 -20.17 10.83 6.35
CA TYR A 6 -18.93 10.23 5.87
C TYR A 6 -18.42 10.83 4.56
N SER A 7 -18.89 12.04 4.20
CA SER A 7 -18.52 12.64 2.91
C SER A 7 -17.00 12.85 2.76
N LYS A 8 -16.30 13.16 3.86
CA LYS A 8 -14.84 13.28 3.88
C LYS A 8 -14.15 11.91 3.79
N GLU A 9 -14.61 10.94 4.57
CA GLU A 9 -14.12 9.56 4.50
C GLU A 9 -14.25 8.99 3.09
N LEU A 10 -15.40 9.21 2.44
CA LEU A 10 -15.67 8.76 1.08
C LEU A 10 -14.75 9.44 0.06
N ASP A 11 -14.57 10.76 0.14
CA ASP A 11 -13.67 11.50 -0.76
C ASP A 11 -12.22 10.99 -0.65
N VAL A 12 -11.72 10.80 0.58
CA VAL A 12 -10.39 10.22 0.82
C VAL A 12 -10.31 8.79 0.30
N ALA A 13 -11.30 7.94 0.58
CA ALA A 13 -11.32 6.55 0.13
C ALA A 13 -11.28 6.45 -1.40
N VAL A 14 -12.06 7.26 -2.11
CA VAL A 14 -12.07 7.27 -3.60
C VAL A 14 -10.70 7.67 -4.15
N ARG A 15 -10.06 8.69 -3.58
CA ARG A 15 -8.72 9.14 -4.01
C ARG A 15 -7.66 8.08 -3.74
N VAL A 16 -7.72 7.44 -2.58
CA VAL A 16 -6.81 6.36 -2.18
C VAL A 16 -6.94 5.16 -3.11
N VAL A 17 -8.18 4.74 -3.43
CA VAL A 17 -8.44 3.66 -4.40
C VAL A 17 -7.94 4.04 -5.79
N HIS A 18 -8.18 5.27 -6.25
CA HIS A 18 -7.69 5.72 -7.55
C HIS A 18 -6.16 5.64 -7.65
N MET A 19 -5.47 6.04 -6.59
CA MET A 19 -4.01 5.96 -6.52
C MET A 19 -3.51 4.50 -6.44
N ALA A 20 -4.19 3.63 -5.69
CA ALA A 20 -3.88 2.20 -5.65
C ALA A 20 -4.04 1.53 -7.03
N CYS A 21 -5.12 1.84 -7.77
CA CYS A 21 -5.29 1.36 -9.14
C CYS A 21 -4.15 1.82 -10.07
N ASN A 22 -3.71 3.08 -9.92
CA ASN A 22 -2.57 3.59 -10.69
C ASN A 22 -1.25 2.87 -10.35
N LEU A 23 -1.01 2.57 -9.08
CA LEU A 23 0.14 1.78 -8.64
C LEU A 23 0.13 0.41 -9.32
N CYS A 24 -0.98 -0.33 -9.26
CA CYS A 24 -1.08 -1.65 -9.88
C CYS A 24 -0.81 -1.61 -11.39
N GLN A 25 -1.36 -0.61 -12.10
CA GLN A 25 -1.10 -0.43 -13.53
C GLN A 25 0.39 -0.17 -13.82
N ARG A 26 1.03 0.71 -13.05
CA ARG A 26 2.46 1.04 -13.22
C ARG A 26 3.37 -0.15 -12.93
N VAL A 27 3.08 -0.90 -11.86
CA VAL A 27 3.80 -2.16 -11.59
C VAL A 27 3.62 -3.08 -12.79
N GLN A 28 2.39 -3.33 -13.25
CA GLN A 28 2.11 -4.19 -14.40
C GLN A 28 2.84 -3.75 -15.69
N GLU A 29 2.85 -2.46 -16.03
CA GLU A 29 3.55 -1.92 -17.19
C GLU A 29 5.07 -2.08 -17.09
N GLY A 30 5.63 -1.84 -15.90
CA GLY A 30 7.04 -2.07 -15.61
C GLY A 30 7.45 -3.52 -15.84
N LEU A 31 6.54 -4.47 -15.63
CA LEU A 31 6.77 -5.89 -15.92
C LEU A 31 6.73 -6.22 -17.38
N ILE A 32 5.74 -5.71 -18.12
CA ILE A 32 5.65 -5.94 -19.57
C ILE A 32 6.93 -5.41 -20.23
N SER A 33 7.46 -4.31 -19.73
CA SER A 33 8.71 -3.72 -20.19
C SER A 33 9.95 -4.56 -19.83
N LYS A 34 10.02 -5.13 -18.62
CA LYS A 34 11.16 -5.95 -18.14
C LYS A 34 11.12 -7.42 -18.57
N SER A 35 9.95 -7.97 -18.84
CA SER A 35 9.75 -9.35 -19.31
C SER A 35 10.20 -9.56 -20.76
N SER A 36 10.51 -8.48 -21.47
CA SER A 36 11.34 -8.50 -22.68
C SER A 36 12.77 -9.02 -22.43
N GLU A 37 13.30 -8.95 -21.21
CA GLU A 37 14.73 -9.18 -20.95
C GLU A 37 15.08 -10.23 -19.89
N GLN A 38 14.17 -10.69 -19.01
CA GLN A 38 14.50 -11.76 -18.06
C GLN A 38 13.27 -12.37 -17.39
N VAL A 39 12.89 -13.59 -17.82
CA VAL A 39 12.00 -14.47 -17.05
C VAL A 39 12.87 -15.29 -16.11
N LYS A 40 12.99 -14.87 -14.85
CA LYS A 40 13.50 -15.72 -13.77
C LYS A 40 12.32 -16.23 -12.96
N SER A 41 11.97 -17.49 -13.20
CA SER A 41 11.02 -18.26 -12.41
C SER A 41 11.66 -18.67 -11.08
N LYS A 42 10.98 -18.34 -9.97
CA LYS A 42 10.89 -19.14 -8.73
C LYS A 42 9.77 -18.56 -7.85
N ASP A 43 8.58 -19.05 -8.14
CA ASP A 43 7.40 -19.33 -7.30
C ASP A 43 6.82 -18.37 -6.24
N ASP A 44 7.47 -17.29 -5.76
CA ASP A 44 6.81 -16.32 -4.85
C ASP A 44 7.24 -14.84 -5.03
N ASP A 45 8.34 -14.56 -5.74
CA ASP A 45 8.79 -13.20 -6.10
C ASP A 45 8.03 -12.61 -7.31
N SER A 46 6.77 -12.97 -7.44
CA SER A 46 5.94 -12.48 -8.53
C SER A 46 5.76 -10.96 -8.42
N PRO A 47 5.64 -10.25 -9.53
CA PRO A 47 5.28 -8.84 -9.49
C PRO A 47 3.92 -8.53 -8.84
N VAL A 48 3.06 -9.55 -8.82
CA VAL A 48 1.77 -9.51 -8.12
C VAL A 48 2.02 -9.27 -6.63
N THR A 49 2.97 -9.99 -6.03
CA THR A 49 3.34 -9.85 -4.62
C THR A 49 3.91 -8.45 -4.30
N VAL A 50 4.77 -7.88 -5.16
CA VAL A 50 5.26 -6.49 -4.98
C VAL A 50 4.12 -5.48 -5.03
N ALA A 51 3.17 -5.63 -5.96
CA ALA A 51 2.03 -4.73 -6.06
C ALA A 51 1.15 -4.81 -4.81
N ASP A 52 0.86 -6.01 -4.32
CA ASP A 52 -0.04 -6.24 -3.18
C ASP A 52 0.50 -5.60 -1.90
N TRP A 53 1.75 -5.86 -1.53
CA TRP A 53 2.39 -5.19 -0.39
C TRP A 53 2.50 -3.68 -0.58
N SER A 54 2.79 -3.22 -1.79
CA SER A 54 2.94 -1.79 -2.07
C SER A 54 1.60 -1.06 -1.94
N VAL A 55 0.50 -1.65 -2.42
CA VAL A 55 -0.86 -1.13 -2.24
C VAL A 55 -1.20 -1.10 -0.75
N GLN A 56 -1.00 -2.21 -0.04
CA GLN A 56 -1.29 -2.31 1.40
C GLN A 56 -0.53 -1.25 2.21
N ALA A 57 0.78 -1.10 1.99
CA ALA A 57 1.61 -0.10 2.65
C ALA A 57 1.13 1.33 2.34
N THR A 58 0.85 1.61 1.07
CA THR A 58 0.47 2.94 0.59
C THR A 58 -0.89 3.36 1.14
N VAL A 59 -1.89 2.48 1.05
CA VAL A 59 -3.24 2.69 1.57
C VAL A 59 -3.20 2.83 3.10
N GLY A 60 -2.46 1.95 3.78
CA GLY A 60 -2.29 1.98 5.24
C GLY A 60 -1.64 3.27 5.73
N TRP A 61 -0.62 3.76 5.02
CA TRP A 61 0.04 5.01 5.35
C TRP A 61 -0.90 6.21 5.18
N ILE A 62 -1.56 6.36 4.02
CA ILE A 62 -2.43 7.51 3.77
C ILE A 62 -3.61 7.55 4.73
N LEU A 63 -4.26 6.40 4.96
CA LEU A 63 -5.39 6.36 5.88
C LEU A 63 -4.93 6.71 7.31
N SER A 64 -3.74 6.27 7.72
CA SER A 64 -3.16 6.65 9.02
C SER A 64 -2.92 8.15 9.13
N GLU A 65 -2.46 8.80 8.07
CA GLU A 65 -2.26 10.25 8.04
C GLU A 65 -3.59 11.03 8.12
N PHE A 66 -4.64 10.55 7.43
CA PHE A 66 -5.93 11.24 7.40
C PHE A 66 -6.80 11.01 8.64
N PHE A 67 -6.79 9.80 9.20
CA PHE A 67 -7.70 9.41 10.29
C PHE A 67 -7.00 9.19 11.64
N GLY A 68 -5.68 9.23 11.66
CA GLY A 68 -4.87 8.85 12.81
C GLY A 68 -4.68 7.33 12.88
N SER A 69 -3.46 6.90 13.20
CA SER A 69 -3.05 5.49 13.21
C SER A 69 -3.85 4.58 14.16
N GLN A 70 -4.53 5.14 15.17
CA GLN A 70 -5.35 4.37 16.11
C GLN A 70 -6.81 4.17 15.66
N ASN A 71 -7.23 4.82 14.57
CA ASN A 71 -8.62 4.80 14.11
C ASN A 71 -8.82 3.97 12.83
N VAL A 72 -7.73 3.43 12.26
CA VAL A 72 -7.74 2.71 10.98
C VAL A 72 -7.48 1.24 11.23
N SER A 73 -8.48 0.42 10.92
CA SER A 73 -8.38 -1.04 10.90
C SER A 73 -8.55 -1.49 9.46
N ILE A 74 -7.44 -1.83 8.81
CA ILE A 74 -7.44 -2.43 7.47
C ILE A 74 -7.28 -3.94 7.66
N VAL A 75 -8.06 -4.70 6.90
CA VAL A 75 -7.91 -6.16 6.77
C VAL A 75 -7.29 -6.38 5.40
N ALA A 76 -6.08 -6.90 5.36
CA ALA A 76 -5.40 -7.23 4.12
C ALA A 76 -4.85 -8.64 4.16
N GLU A 77 -4.65 -9.23 2.99
CA GLU A 77 -4.26 -10.63 2.82
C GLU A 77 -2.78 -10.88 3.16
N GLU A 78 -1.93 -9.88 2.95
CA GLU A 78 -0.48 -10.01 3.01
C GLU A 78 0.13 -9.64 4.38
N ASP A 79 1.05 -10.47 4.88
CA ASP A 79 1.75 -10.26 6.15
C ASP A 79 3.22 -9.86 5.94
N VAL A 80 3.75 -9.08 6.91
CA VAL A 80 5.15 -8.64 6.97
C VAL A 80 6.12 -9.80 7.20
N GLN A 81 5.66 -10.95 7.68
CA GLN A 81 6.51 -12.12 7.94
C GLN A 81 7.31 -12.55 6.69
N THR A 82 6.66 -12.60 5.52
CA THR A 82 7.31 -12.96 4.24
C THR A 82 8.37 -11.94 3.81
N LEU A 83 8.14 -10.66 4.06
CA LEU A 83 9.07 -9.57 3.73
C LEU A 83 10.24 -9.43 4.73
N SER A 84 10.18 -10.12 5.87
CA SER A 84 11.19 -10.04 6.93
C SER A 84 12.21 -11.17 6.88
N GLU A 85 12.09 -12.09 5.92
CA GLU A 85 13.02 -13.19 5.72
C GLU A 85 14.35 -12.72 5.11
N ALA A 86 15.45 -13.37 5.47
CA ALA A 86 16.80 -12.93 5.05
C ALA A 86 17.02 -12.98 3.53
N ASP A 87 16.21 -13.74 2.78
CA ASP A 87 16.30 -13.89 1.33
C ASP A 87 15.40 -12.91 0.56
N SER A 88 14.52 -12.15 1.24
CA SER A 88 13.58 -11.22 0.60
C SER A 88 14.06 -9.76 0.55
N ALA A 89 15.37 -9.52 0.72
CA ALA A 89 15.95 -8.17 0.72
C ALA A 89 15.68 -7.40 -0.59
N GLY A 90 15.80 -8.07 -1.75
CA GLY A 90 15.51 -7.45 -3.06
C GLY A 90 14.02 -7.17 -3.27
N LEU A 91 13.16 -8.05 -2.74
CA LEU A 91 11.71 -7.88 -2.78
C LEU A 91 11.28 -6.69 -1.90
N LEU A 92 11.82 -6.60 -0.69
CA LEU A 92 11.58 -5.50 0.23
C LEU A 92 12.07 -4.17 -0.33
N GLU A 93 13.23 -4.14 -0.98
CA GLU A 93 13.72 -2.95 -1.68
C GLU A 93 12.76 -2.53 -2.82
N ALA A 94 12.27 -3.49 -3.61
CA ALA A 94 11.30 -3.21 -4.67
C ALA A 94 9.98 -2.64 -4.14
N VAL A 95 9.47 -3.17 -3.02
CA VAL A 95 8.28 -2.66 -2.33
C VAL A 95 8.53 -1.23 -1.82
N VAL A 96 9.64 -1.00 -1.11
CA VAL A 96 9.99 0.34 -0.58
C VAL A 96 10.10 1.38 -1.69
N ASN A 97 10.72 1.03 -2.81
CA ASN A 97 10.83 1.92 -3.97
C ASN A 97 9.45 2.20 -4.59
N THR A 98 8.65 1.16 -4.83
CA THR A 98 7.31 1.29 -5.42
C THR A 98 6.38 2.15 -4.58
N VAL A 99 6.41 1.98 -3.25
CA VAL A 99 5.65 2.78 -2.28
C VAL A 99 6.08 4.24 -2.33
N ASN A 100 7.39 4.52 -2.28
CA ASN A 100 7.89 5.89 -2.30
C ASN A 100 7.58 6.62 -3.60
N GLU A 101 7.69 5.94 -4.75
CA GLU A 101 7.27 6.48 -6.04
C GLU A 101 5.77 6.79 -6.03
N CYS A 102 4.93 5.90 -5.50
CA CYS A 102 3.49 6.12 -5.42
C CYS A 102 3.15 7.33 -4.53
N LEU A 103 3.76 7.41 -3.34
CA LEU A 103 3.53 8.48 -2.39
C LEU A 103 4.02 9.84 -2.88
N ALA A 104 5.08 9.89 -3.70
CA ALA A 104 5.52 11.11 -4.36
C ALA A 104 4.47 11.64 -5.35
N GLU A 105 3.61 10.76 -5.89
CA GLU A 105 2.52 11.12 -6.80
C GLU A 105 1.19 11.39 -6.09
N ALA A 106 1.09 11.14 -4.78
CA ALA A 106 -0.12 11.39 -3.98
C ALA A 106 -0.74 12.80 -4.21
N PRO A 107 0.04 13.89 -4.39
CA PRO A 107 -0.51 15.21 -4.67
C PRO A 107 -1.32 15.28 -5.98
N LYS A 108 -1.03 14.43 -6.98
CA LYS A 108 -1.81 14.35 -8.24
C LYS A 108 -3.25 13.90 -7.99
N PHE A 109 -3.48 13.16 -6.90
CA PHE A 109 -4.78 12.66 -6.46
C PHE A 109 -5.39 13.55 -5.37
N GLY A 110 -4.75 14.67 -5.04
CA GLY A 110 -5.17 15.57 -3.95
C GLY A 110 -5.00 14.96 -2.56
N LEU A 111 -4.00 14.08 -2.39
CA LEU A 111 -3.59 13.48 -1.13
C LEU A 111 -2.24 14.06 -0.70
N GLN A 112 -1.89 13.96 0.59
CA GLN A 112 -0.60 14.41 1.08
C GLN A 112 0.49 13.38 0.77
N SER A 113 1.65 13.86 0.34
CA SER A 113 2.88 13.09 0.27
C SER A 113 3.68 13.24 1.56
N PRO A 114 4.50 12.25 1.96
CA PRO A 114 5.41 12.42 3.08
C PRO A 114 6.48 13.48 2.78
N ASP A 115 6.93 14.20 3.81
CA ASP A 115 8.00 15.21 3.67
C ASP A 115 9.34 14.61 3.22
N LYS A 116 9.56 13.32 3.52
CA LYS A 116 10.74 12.55 3.14
C LYS A 116 10.31 11.15 2.73
N ALA A 117 11.08 10.54 1.84
CA ALA A 117 10.88 9.14 1.49
C ALA A 117 10.87 8.26 2.75
N LEU A 118 9.93 7.34 2.81
CA LEU A 118 9.78 6.38 3.89
C LEU A 118 10.97 5.42 3.88
N VAL A 119 11.56 5.21 5.05
CA VAL A 119 12.56 4.16 5.24
C VAL A 119 11.89 2.79 5.36
N THR A 120 12.65 1.73 5.14
CA THR A 120 12.17 0.34 5.19
C THR A 120 11.32 0.02 6.42
N SER A 121 11.75 0.45 7.61
CA SER A 121 11.00 0.19 8.85
C SER A 121 9.62 0.86 8.88
N GLN A 122 9.47 2.04 8.26
CA GLN A 122 8.19 2.74 8.18
C GLN A 122 7.24 2.07 7.18
N VAL A 123 7.79 1.53 6.08
CA VAL A 123 7.00 0.74 5.11
C VAL A 123 6.52 -0.56 5.75
N LEU A 124 7.39 -1.29 6.44
CA LEU A 124 7.02 -2.49 7.18
C LEU A 124 5.98 -2.21 8.27
N GLU A 125 6.12 -1.10 8.99
CA GLU A 125 5.13 -0.67 9.98
C GLU A 125 3.76 -0.38 9.33
N ALA A 126 3.74 0.27 8.18
CA ALA A 126 2.50 0.55 7.45
C ALA A 126 1.80 -0.75 7.01
N ILE A 127 2.56 -1.75 6.53
CA ILE A 127 2.02 -3.08 6.17
C ILE A 127 1.49 -3.80 7.41
N SER A 128 2.25 -3.81 8.51
CA SER A 128 1.87 -4.49 9.76
C SER A 128 0.56 -3.95 10.36
N ARG A 129 0.30 -2.64 10.22
CA ARG A 129 -0.95 -2.03 10.68
C ARG A 129 -2.19 -2.49 9.90
N CYS A 130 -2.01 -3.10 8.73
CA CYS A 130 -3.09 -3.65 7.92
C CYS A 130 -3.46 -5.11 8.26
N ASN A 131 -2.92 -5.66 9.35
CA ASN A 131 -3.22 -7.02 9.83
C ASN A 131 -4.28 -7.04 10.94
N SER A 132 -5.20 -6.09 10.96
CA SER A 132 -6.28 -6.14 11.95
C SER A 132 -7.22 -7.31 11.63
N THR A 133 -7.54 -8.14 12.63
CA THR A 133 -8.47 -9.27 12.47
C THR A 133 -9.94 -8.84 12.43
N GLY A 134 -10.22 -7.54 12.46
CA GLY A 134 -11.55 -6.98 12.66
C GLY A 134 -12.03 -7.21 14.11
N GLY A 135 -12.38 -6.12 14.80
CA GLY A 135 -12.86 -6.17 16.18
C GLY A 135 -13.81 -5.01 16.48
N SER A 136 -14.54 -5.08 17.58
CA SER A 136 -15.60 -4.11 17.98
C SER A 136 -15.07 -2.72 18.39
N CYS A 137 -13.79 -2.42 18.22
CA CYS A 137 -13.17 -1.14 18.51
C CYS A 137 -12.32 -0.68 17.31
N GLY A 138 -12.98 -0.05 16.33
CA GLY A 138 -12.35 0.55 15.15
C GLY A 138 -13.34 0.68 14.00
N LYS A 139 -13.18 1.69 13.13
CA LYS A 139 -13.92 1.72 11.86
C LYS A 139 -13.19 0.78 10.89
N THR A 140 -13.79 -0.36 10.57
CA THR A 140 -13.23 -1.32 9.59
C THR A 140 -13.52 -0.84 8.17
N LEU A 141 -12.47 -0.67 7.36
CA LEU A 141 -12.59 -0.49 5.92
C LEU A 141 -12.33 -1.85 5.27
N GLY A 142 -13.39 -2.51 4.81
CA GLY A 142 -13.29 -3.69 3.95
C GLY A 142 -13.19 -3.24 2.49
N ALA A 143 -12.26 -3.85 1.75
CA ALA A 143 -12.23 -3.78 0.30
C ALA A 143 -13.37 -4.60 -0.31
#